data_AF-A0A0A6CZI5-F1
#
_entry.id   AF-A0A0A6CZI5-F1
#
_cell.length_a   1.000
_cell.length_b   1.000
_cell.length_c   1.000
_cell.angle_alpha   90.00
_cell.angle_beta   90.00
_cell.angle_gamma   90.00
#
_symmetry.space_group_name_H-M   'P 1'
#
loop_
_entity.id
_entity.type
_entity.pdbx_description
1 polymer ?
#
loop_
_entity_poly.entity_id
_entity_poly.type
_entity_poly.pdbx_seq_one_letter_code
_entity_poly.pdbx_strand_id
1 'polypeptide(L)'
;MCLILDPALLGNALRILPFDSGGYDRYAPHIGPLLDRSDFELGSRGDLPMRLVRAFFDSNGNYFRSRPTADADGISIAHEAARAFARLSRDQSIADDDDRRSTIEVQIARSVPLSGALRAVVAPASLLSDLPIAAALAAMPDVVPISYETYGRHQPSAYTGLLYDHVARYLVSQKVMS
;
A
#
# COMPACT_ATOMS: atom_id res chain seq x y z
N MET A 1 11.96 6.02 -3.05
CA MET A 1 12.26 5.29 -1.80
C MET A 1 11.00 4.59 -1.33
N CYS A 2 11.12 3.41 -0.74
CA CYS A 2 10.02 2.67 -0.11
C CYS A 2 10.52 2.10 1.23
N LEU A 3 9.71 2.25 2.29
CA LEU A 3 9.94 1.63 3.60
C LEU A 3 9.03 0.41 3.72
N ILE A 4 9.60 -0.74 4.07
CA ILE A 4 8.84 -1.96 4.30
C ILE A 4 8.78 -2.19 5.81
N LEU A 5 7.58 -2.09 6.37
CA LEU A 5 7.34 -2.14 7.81
C LEU A 5 6.82 -3.51 8.25
N ASP A 6 6.98 -3.80 9.53
CA ASP A 6 6.46 -5.00 10.19
C ASP A 6 4.91 -4.99 10.20
N PRO A 7 4.25 -6.03 9.65
CA PRO A 7 2.79 -6.13 9.71
C PRO A 7 2.23 -6.21 11.14
N ALA A 8 3.02 -6.53 12.16
CA ALA A 8 2.60 -6.45 13.56
C ALA A 8 2.11 -5.04 13.95
N LEU A 9 2.52 -3.99 13.23
CA LEU A 9 2.01 -2.63 13.41
C LEU A 9 0.50 -2.52 13.19
N LEU A 10 -0.10 -3.39 12.37
CA LEU A 10 -1.55 -3.41 12.11
C LEU A 10 -2.36 -3.64 13.39
N GLY A 11 -1.79 -4.29 14.41
CA GLY A 11 -2.43 -4.43 15.72
C GLY A 11 -2.65 -3.10 16.46
N ASN A 12 -2.03 -2.01 16.00
CA ASN A 12 -2.16 -0.67 16.56
C ASN A 12 -2.95 0.28 15.64
N ALA A 13 -3.61 -0.23 14.60
CA ALA A 13 -4.40 0.59 13.69
C ALA A 13 -5.55 1.27 14.44
N LEU A 14 -5.71 2.57 14.26
CA LEU A 14 -6.88 3.31 14.70
C LEU A 14 -8.01 3.16 13.68
N ARG A 15 -7.65 3.27 12.40
CA ARG A 15 -8.56 3.24 11.27
C ARG A 15 -7.88 2.59 10.07
N ILE A 16 -8.67 1.82 9.33
CA ILE A 16 -8.26 1.18 8.09
C ILE A 16 -9.29 1.52 7.00
N LEU A 17 -8.81 1.99 5.85
CA LEU A 17 -9.63 2.26 4.68
C LEU A 17 -9.13 1.44 3.48
N PRO A 18 -10.01 1.09 2.53
CA PRO A 18 -9.68 0.29 1.37
C PRO A 18 -8.90 1.06 0.28
N PHE A 19 -8.71 2.36 0.46
CA PHE A 19 -8.03 3.29 -0.45
C PHE A 19 -7.36 4.43 0.35
N ASP A 20 -6.49 5.20 -0.31
CA ASP A 20 -5.92 6.43 0.25
C ASP A 20 -7.01 7.49 0.42
N SER A 21 -7.45 7.68 1.65
CA SER A 21 -8.51 8.59 2.04
C SER A 21 -8.16 10.07 1.82
N GLY A 22 -6.87 10.40 1.63
CA GLY A 22 -6.44 11.71 1.18
C GLY A 22 -6.81 12.01 -0.28
N GLY A 23 -7.07 10.97 -1.08
CA GLY A 23 -7.53 11.08 -2.47
C GLY A 23 -9.06 11.04 -2.64
N TYR A 24 -9.84 10.98 -1.55
CA TYR A 24 -11.28 10.68 -1.59
C TYR A 24 -12.09 11.58 -2.54
N ASP A 25 -11.81 12.88 -2.58
CA ASP A 25 -12.53 13.82 -3.46
C ASP A 25 -12.42 13.46 -4.95
N ARG A 26 -11.33 12.79 -5.36
CA ARG A 26 -11.16 12.26 -6.72
C ARG A 26 -11.95 10.98 -6.96
N TYR A 27 -12.17 10.19 -5.90
CA TYR A 27 -12.85 8.89 -5.99
C TYR A 27 -14.36 9.02 -5.84
N ALA A 28 -14.84 10.05 -5.14
CA ALA A 28 -16.26 10.28 -4.85
C ALA A 28 -17.17 10.23 -6.09
N PRO A 29 -16.81 10.81 -7.25
CA PRO A 29 -17.61 10.71 -8.48
C PRO A 29 -17.83 9.26 -8.97
N HIS A 30 -16.90 8.35 -8.66
CA HIS A 30 -16.94 6.93 -9.07
C HIS A 30 -17.63 6.03 -8.05
N ILE A 31 -17.69 6.49 -6.80
CA ILE A 31 -18.32 5.77 -5.68
C ILE A 31 -19.84 5.99 -5.68
N GLY A 32 -20.27 7.22 -5.99
CA GLY A 32 -21.67 7.64 -6.03
C GLY A 32 -22.06 8.53 -4.84
N PRO A 33 -23.14 9.31 -4.96
CA PRO A 33 -23.46 10.40 -4.01
C PRO A 33 -24.05 9.94 -2.68
N LEU A 34 -24.40 8.65 -2.54
CA LEU A 34 -25.04 8.11 -1.34
C LEU A 34 -24.05 7.59 -0.29
N LEU A 35 -22.77 7.47 -0.67
CA LEU A 35 -21.73 6.95 0.20
C LEU A 35 -20.75 8.08 0.49
N ASP A 36 -20.38 8.20 1.76
CA ASP A 36 -19.30 9.05 2.21
C ASP A 36 -18.02 8.23 2.48
N ARG A 37 -16.94 8.91 2.86
CA ARG A 37 -15.67 8.27 3.19
C ARG A 37 -15.78 7.30 4.37
N SER A 38 -16.61 7.62 5.36
CA SER A 38 -16.73 6.85 6.60
C SER A 38 -17.42 5.51 6.38
N ASP A 39 -18.27 5.39 5.36
CA ASP A 39 -18.88 4.14 4.93
C ASP A 39 -17.86 3.07 4.50
N PHE A 40 -16.62 3.47 4.21
CA PHE A 40 -15.52 2.58 3.83
C PHE A 40 -14.59 2.22 4.99
N GLU A 41 -14.80 2.75 6.20
CA GLU A 41 -13.96 2.41 7.35
C GLU A 41 -14.17 0.95 7.76
N LEU A 42 -13.10 0.15 7.70
CA LEU A 42 -13.16 -1.27 8.04
C LEU A 42 -13.09 -1.52 9.55
N GLY A 43 -12.70 -0.50 10.33
CA GLY A 43 -12.39 -0.56 11.75
C GLY A 43 -10.88 -0.59 12.04
N SER A 44 -10.51 -1.15 13.19
CA SER A 44 -9.15 -1.12 13.76
C SER A 44 -8.48 -2.49 13.87
N ARG A 45 -9.18 -3.58 13.50
CA ARG A 45 -8.63 -4.92 13.66
C ARG A 45 -7.50 -5.17 12.66
N GLY A 46 -6.37 -5.66 13.16
CA GLY A 46 -5.18 -5.88 12.34
C GLY A 46 -5.35 -6.91 11.23
N ASP A 47 -6.38 -7.78 11.26
CA ASP A 47 -6.65 -8.80 10.24
C ASP A 47 -7.43 -8.28 9.02
N LEU A 48 -8.02 -7.07 9.09
CA LEU A 48 -8.89 -6.53 8.05
C LEU A 48 -8.21 -6.30 6.70
N PRO A 49 -6.97 -5.78 6.62
CA PRO A 49 -6.30 -5.60 5.32
C PRO A 49 -6.19 -6.93 4.55
N MET A 50 -5.85 -8.02 5.23
CA MET A 50 -5.71 -9.34 4.61
C MET A 50 -7.05 -9.89 4.14
N ARG A 51 -8.13 -9.65 4.91
CA ARG A 51 -9.49 -10.03 4.50
C ARG A 51 -9.94 -9.25 3.27
N LEU A 52 -9.61 -7.96 3.19
CA LEU A 52 -9.88 -7.14 2.01
C LEU A 52 -9.09 -7.65 0.81
N VAL A 53 -7.78 -7.87 0.96
CA VAL A 53 -6.94 -8.41 -0.12
C VAL A 53 -7.52 -9.73 -0.62
N ARG A 54 -7.90 -10.63 0.28
CA ARG A 54 -8.53 -11.91 -0.10
C ARG A 54 -9.86 -11.71 -0.82
N ALA A 55 -10.71 -10.80 -0.34
CA ALA A 55 -12.05 -10.58 -0.90
C ALA A 55 -12.02 -9.89 -2.27
N PHE A 56 -11.13 -8.93 -2.49
CA PHE A 56 -11.13 -8.07 -3.67
C PHE A 56 -10.05 -8.39 -4.69
N PHE A 57 -8.96 -9.05 -4.28
CA PHE A 57 -7.82 -9.35 -5.13
C PHE A 57 -7.48 -10.84 -5.17
N ASP A 58 -8.10 -11.68 -4.33
CA ASP A 58 -7.82 -13.11 -4.15
C ASP A 58 -6.42 -13.43 -3.55
N SER A 59 -5.37 -12.70 -3.92
CA SER A 59 -3.99 -12.91 -3.44
C SER A 59 -3.22 -11.61 -3.21
N ASN A 60 -2.17 -11.69 -2.37
CA ASN A 60 -1.20 -10.60 -2.19
C ASN A 60 -0.53 -10.19 -3.51
N GLY A 61 -0.27 -11.16 -4.40
CA GLY A 61 0.34 -10.90 -5.69
C GLY A 61 -0.56 -10.14 -6.67
N ASN A 62 -1.87 -10.37 -6.61
CA ASN A 62 -2.84 -9.60 -7.36
C ASN A 62 -3.01 -8.20 -6.78
N TYR A 63 -3.07 -8.07 -5.45
CA TYR A 63 -3.11 -6.77 -4.78
C TYR A 63 -1.89 -5.91 -5.12
N PHE A 64 -0.68 -6.46 -4.99
CA PHE A 64 0.56 -5.76 -5.29
C PHE A 64 0.64 -5.25 -6.74
N ARG A 65 0.01 -5.97 -7.68
CA ARG A 65 0.00 -5.62 -9.11
C ARG A 65 -1.26 -4.86 -9.54
N SER A 66 -2.08 -4.43 -8.58
CA SER A 66 -3.36 -3.73 -8.82
C SER A 66 -4.28 -4.51 -9.79
N ARG A 67 -4.42 -5.82 -9.57
CA ARG A 67 -5.28 -6.73 -10.34
C ARG A 67 -6.49 -7.20 -9.51
N PRO A 68 -7.50 -6.34 -9.29
CA PRO A 68 -8.72 -6.73 -8.59
C PRO A 68 -9.47 -7.86 -9.32
N THR A 69 -10.07 -8.75 -8.55
CA THR A 69 -10.80 -9.93 -9.04
C THR A 69 -12.28 -9.91 -8.67
N ALA A 70 -12.67 -9.12 -7.67
CA ALA A 70 -14.07 -9.03 -7.24
C ALA A 70 -14.96 -8.35 -8.29
N ASP A 71 -16.16 -8.88 -8.47
CA ASP A 71 -17.20 -8.25 -9.28
C ASP A 71 -18.26 -7.61 -8.40
N ALA A 72 -18.60 -6.35 -8.69
CA ALA A 72 -19.65 -5.63 -7.99
C ALA A 72 -21.02 -6.31 -8.16
N ASP A 73 -21.23 -7.05 -9.25
CA ASP A 73 -22.46 -7.81 -9.50
C ASP A 73 -22.53 -9.12 -8.70
N GLY A 74 -21.37 -9.62 -8.25
CA GLY A 74 -21.26 -10.78 -7.36
C GLY A 74 -21.43 -10.43 -5.87
N ILE A 75 -21.51 -9.14 -5.53
CA ILE A 75 -21.67 -8.65 -4.15
C ILE A 75 -23.12 -8.25 -3.92
N SER A 76 -23.69 -8.68 -2.78
CA SER A 76 -25.07 -8.36 -2.38
C SER A 76 -25.35 -6.86 -2.45
N ILE A 77 -26.54 -6.50 -2.93
CA ILE A 77 -27.00 -5.10 -2.99
C ILE A 77 -27.03 -4.42 -1.62
N ALA A 78 -27.16 -5.19 -0.54
CA ALA A 78 -27.11 -4.69 0.83
C ALA A 78 -25.70 -4.22 1.27
N HIS A 79 -24.67 -4.45 0.45
CA HIS A 79 -23.28 -4.07 0.73
C HIS A 79 -22.80 -2.98 -0.25
N GLU A 80 -23.46 -1.83 -0.24
CA GLU A 80 -23.22 -0.75 -1.20
C GLU A 80 -21.77 -0.26 -1.23
N ALA A 81 -21.14 -0.06 -0.07
CA ALA A 81 -19.73 0.34 0.03
C ALA A 81 -18.78 -0.69 -0.60
N ALA A 82 -19.02 -1.98 -0.36
CA ALA A 82 -18.22 -3.05 -0.97
C ALA A 82 -18.40 -3.09 -2.50
N ARG A 83 -19.62 -2.89 -3.00
CA ARG A 83 -19.89 -2.79 -4.44
C ARG A 83 -19.20 -1.56 -5.05
N ALA A 84 -19.26 -0.42 -4.38
CA ALA A 84 -18.60 0.80 -4.82
C ALA A 84 -17.08 0.62 -4.90
N PHE A 85 -16.47 -0.01 -3.90
CA PHE A 85 -15.03 -0.31 -3.93
C PHE A 85 -14.66 -1.31 -5.04
N ALA A 86 -15.48 -2.34 -5.28
CA ALA A 86 -15.26 -3.27 -6.40
C ALA A 86 -15.30 -2.55 -7.76
N ARG A 87 -16.21 -1.59 -7.95
CA ARG A 87 -16.25 -0.74 -9.15
C ARG A 87 -15.01 0.14 -9.24
N LEU A 88 -14.70 0.90 -8.18
CA LEU A 88 -13.58 1.85 -8.13
C LEU A 88 -12.24 1.18 -8.44
N SER A 89 -11.96 0.04 -7.79
CA SER A 89 -10.71 -0.68 -7.98
C SER A 89 -10.51 -1.17 -9.43
N ARG A 90 -11.60 -1.57 -10.10
CA ARG A 90 -11.60 -2.09 -11.47
C ARG A 90 -11.70 -1.03 -12.56
N ASP A 91 -12.12 0.18 -12.24
CA ASP A 91 -12.40 1.23 -13.21
C ASP A 91 -11.14 1.63 -14.01
N GLN A 92 -11.07 1.25 -15.28
CA GLN A 92 -9.91 1.58 -16.12
C GLN A 92 -9.91 3.06 -16.54
N SER A 93 -11.05 3.75 -16.50
CA SER A 93 -11.14 5.15 -16.95
C SER A 93 -10.38 6.13 -16.06
N ILE A 94 -10.13 5.73 -14.80
CA ILE A 94 -9.35 6.49 -13.82
C ILE A 94 -8.00 5.83 -13.51
N ALA A 95 -7.54 4.91 -14.37
CA ALA A 95 -6.25 4.23 -14.15
C ALA A 95 -5.07 5.23 -14.18
N ASP A 96 -5.21 6.30 -14.97
CA ASP A 96 -4.20 7.35 -15.11
C ASP A 96 -4.38 8.53 -14.13
N ASP A 97 -5.44 8.53 -13.30
CA ASP A 97 -5.72 9.62 -12.36
C ASP A 97 -4.95 9.44 -11.04
N ASP A 98 -5.15 8.30 -10.37
CA ASP A 98 -4.48 7.99 -9.10
C ASP A 98 -4.42 6.47 -8.87
N ASP A 99 -3.21 5.92 -8.84
CA ASP A 99 -2.94 4.50 -8.56
C ASP A 99 -3.22 4.12 -7.09
N ARG A 100 -3.42 5.11 -6.22
CA ARG A 100 -3.69 4.93 -4.78
C ARG A 100 -5.16 4.66 -4.45
N ARG A 101 -6.06 4.67 -5.43
CA ARG A 101 -7.50 4.36 -5.31
C ARG A 101 -7.82 2.96 -4.75
N SER A 102 -6.82 2.08 -4.71
CA SER A 102 -6.92 0.75 -4.11
C SER A 102 -5.77 0.44 -3.16
N THR A 103 -5.05 1.46 -2.70
CA THR A 103 -4.00 1.32 -1.68
C THR A 103 -4.66 1.35 -0.31
N ILE A 104 -4.60 0.24 0.43
CA ILE A 104 -5.14 0.16 1.79
C ILE A 104 -4.42 1.19 2.66
N GLU A 105 -5.18 2.12 3.23
CA GLU A 105 -4.66 3.09 4.19
C GLU A 105 -4.79 2.53 5.61
N VAL A 106 -3.72 2.68 6.38
CA VAL A 106 -3.69 2.34 7.81
C VAL A 106 -3.26 3.58 8.59
N GLN A 107 -4.16 4.09 9.42
CA GLN A 107 -3.89 5.21 10.31
C GLN A 107 -3.52 4.69 11.70
N ILE A 108 -2.41 5.15 12.26
CA ILE A 108 -1.95 4.81 13.61
C ILE A 108 -1.90 6.08 14.44
N ALA A 109 -2.54 6.08 15.61
CA ALA A 109 -2.70 7.28 16.44
C ALA A 109 -1.43 7.77 17.13
N ARG A 110 -0.39 6.93 17.18
CA ARG A 110 0.87 7.19 17.87
C ARG A 110 2.04 7.18 16.90
N SER A 111 3.10 7.90 17.25
CA SER A 111 4.37 7.80 16.55
C SER A 111 4.87 6.35 16.55
N VAL A 112 5.27 5.87 15.38
CA VAL A 112 5.87 4.55 15.20
C VAL A 112 7.38 4.75 15.06
N PRO A 113 8.20 4.38 16.07
CA PRO A 113 9.64 4.41 15.90
C PRO A 113 10.02 3.40 14.81
N LEU A 114 10.88 3.81 13.86
CA LEU A 114 11.36 2.89 12.82
C LEU A 114 12.20 1.75 13.40
N SER A 115 12.90 2.01 14.51
CA SER A 115 13.60 0.97 15.26
C SER A 115 12.60 -0.08 15.77
N GLY A 116 12.81 -1.34 15.36
CA GLY A 116 11.92 -2.47 15.66
C GLY A 116 10.70 -2.60 14.74
N ALA A 117 10.36 -1.58 13.95
CA ALA A 117 9.24 -1.61 13.03
C ALA A 117 9.66 -1.73 11.56
N LEU A 118 10.84 -1.23 11.19
CA LEU A 118 11.36 -1.29 9.83
C LEU A 118 11.95 -2.69 9.56
N ARG A 119 11.64 -3.26 8.39
CA ARG A 119 12.14 -4.57 7.94
C ARG A 119 13.09 -4.45 6.75
N ALA A 120 12.81 -3.52 5.84
CA ALA A 120 13.70 -3.19 4.74
C ALA A 120 13.49 -1.75 4.27
N VAL A 121 14.51 -1.19 3.63
CA VAL A 121 14.46 0.10 2.94
C VAL A 121 14.93 -0.07 1.51
N VAL A 122 14.10 0.33 0.55
CA VAL A 122 14.46 0.40 -0.88
C VAL A 122 14.72 1.85 -1.25
N ALA A 123 15.97 2.18 -1.57
CA ALA A 123 16.38 3.58 -1.78
C ALA A 123 17.54 3.73 -2.77
N PRO A 124 17.77 4.93 -3.32
CA PRO A 124 18.97 5.20 -4.12
C PRO A 124 20.24 4.87 -3.35
N ALA A 125 21.26 4.33 -4.04
CA ALA A 125 22.56 4.05 -3.44
C ALA A 125 23.17 5.29 -2.79
N SER A 126 23.01 6.47 -3.42
CA SER A 126 23.45 7.77 -2.90
C SER A 126 22.76 8.17 -1.59
N LEU A 127 21.52 7.76 -1.38
CA LEU A 127 20.79 8.03 -0.14
C LEU A 127 21.25 7.07 0.97
N LEU A 128 21.50 5.81 0.64
CA LEU A 128 21.94 4.80 1.61
C LEU A 128 23.40 4.98 2.04
N SER A 129 24.21 5.67 1.22
CA SER A 129 25.60 6.03 1.55
C SER A 129 25.73 7.37 2.26
N ASP A 130 24.66 8.15 2.39
CA ASP A 130 24.65 9.38 3.19
C ASP A 130 24.94 9.06 4.66
N LEU A 131 25.91 9.75 5.27
CA LEU A 131 26.46 9.39 6.58
C LEU A 131 25.40 9.30 7.69
N PRO A 132 24.50 10.29 7.87
CA PRO A 132 23.39 10.18 8.81
C PRO A 132 22.51 8.94 8.60
N ILE A 133 22.17 8.63 7.35
CA ILE A 133 21.28 7.51 7.00
C ILE A 133 22.00 6.17 7.22
N ALA A 134 23.24 6.06 6.76
CA ALA A 134 24.08 4.88 6.97
C ALA A 134 24.28 4.59 8.46
N ALA A 135 24.52 5.63 9.27
CA ALA A 135 24.65 5.49 10.72
C ALA A 135 23.34 5.04 11.38
N ALA A 136 22.19 5.60 10.96
CA ALA A 136 20.88 5.19 11.47
C ALA A 136 20.56 3.72 11.12
N LEU A 137 20.86 3.29 9.89
CA LEU A 137 20.67 1.90 9.46
C LEU A 137 21.63 0.93 10.15
N ALA A 138 22.88 1.33 10.40
CA ALA A 138 23.84 0.53 11.15
C ALA A 138 23.40 0.25 12.60
N ALA A 139 22.58 1.14 13.19
CA ALA A 139 21.97 0.93 14.50
C ALA A 139 20.75 -0.03 14.47
N MET A 140 20.34 -0.51 13.29
CA MET A 140 19.21 -1.41 13.07
C MET A 140 19.65 -2.63 12.25
N PRO A 141 20.42 -3.58 12.82
CA PRO A 141 21.07 -4.66 12.06
C PRO A 141 20.10 -5.62 11.36
N ASP A 142 18.85 -5.69 11.81
CA ASP A 142 17.81 -6.53 11.21
C ASP A 142 17.12 -5.88 10.00
N VAL A 143 17.40 -4.61 9.71
CA VAL A 143 16.85 -3.91 8.54
C VAL A 143 17.68 -4.25 7.32
N VAL A 144 17.02 -4.66 6.24
CA VAL A 144 17.67 -4.95 4.96
C VAL A 144 17.71 -3.71 4.07
N PRO A 145 18.89 -3.08 3.83
CA PRO A 145 19.01 -2.03 2.83
C PRO A 145 19.05 -2.63 1.42
N ILE A 146 18.22 -2.11 0.52
CA ILE A 146 18.14 -2.52 -0.89
C ILE A 146 18.39 -1.28 -1.73
N SER A 147 19.58 -1.19 -2.31
CA SER A 147 20.00 -0.06 -3.13
C SER A 147 19.58 -0.21 -4.59
N TYR A 148 19.34 0.92 -5.25
CA TYR A 148 19.30 1.01 -6.70
C TYR A 148 20.09 2.21 -7.20
N GLU A 149 20.62 2.10 -8.42
CA GLU A 149 21.37 3.18 -9.05
C GLU A 149 20.44 4.27 -9.60
N THR A 150 20.90 5.51 -9.50
CA THR A 150 20.24 6.66 -10.11
C THR A 150 21.18 7.32 -11.10
N TYR A 151 20.61 7.91 -12.15
CA TYR A 151 21.33 8.55 -13.23
C TYR A 151 20.79 9.97 -13.34
N GLY A 152 21.67 10.98 -13.23
CA GLY A 152 21.28 12.39 -13.08
C GLY A 152 20.48 13.02 -14.25
N ARG A 153 20.16 12.24 -15.28
CA ARG A 153 19.31 12.66 -16.42
C ARG A 153 17.85 12.24 -16.27
N HIS A 154 17.52 11.42 -15.27
CA HIS A 154 16.16 10.91 -15.08
C HIS A 154 15.49 11.56 -13.86
N GLN A 155 14.19 11.78 -14.00
CA GLN A 155 13.33 12.24 -12.92
C GLN A 155 13.05 11.10 -11.93
N PRO A 156 12.78 11.39 -10.64
CA PRO A 156 12.45 10.36 -9.65
C PRO A 156 11.34 9.38 -10.06
N SER A 157 10.34 9.85 -10.80
CA SER A 157 9.23 9.04 -11.31
C SER A 157 9.66 7.95 -12.30
N ALA A 158 10.80 8.11 -12.97
CA ALA A 158 11.35 7.09 -13.87
C ALA A 158 11.78 5.82 -13.13
N TYR A 159 11.94 5.89 -11.80
CA TYR A 159 12.37 4.78 -10.95
C TYR A 159 11.21 4.03 -10.29
N THR A 160 9.96 4.41 -10.52
CA THR A 160 8.80 3.76 -9.89
C THR A 160 8.76 2.26 -10.20
N GLY A 161 8.92 1.87 -11.46
CA GLY A 161 8.95 0.44 -11.83
C GLY A 161 10.09 -0.33 -11.14
N LEU A 162 11.27 0.30 -11.01
CA LEU A 162 12.42 -0.29 -10.32
C LEU A 162 12.15 -0.47 -8.82
N LEU A 163 11.48 0.49 -8.18
CA LEU A 163 11.03 0.38 -6.79
C LEU A 163 10.09 -0.82 -6.62
N TYR A 164 9.07 -0.96 -7.47
CA TYR A 164 8.16 -2.10 -7.43
C TYR A 164 8.90 -3.43 -7.60
N ASP A 165 9.86 -3.52 -8.53
CA ASP A 165 10.64 -4.74 -8.74
C ASP A 165 11.46 -5.14 -7.51
N HIS A 166 12.13 -4.17 -6.87
CA HIS A 166 12.90 -4.44 -5.66
C HIS A 166 12.02 -4.86 -4.49
N VAL A 167 10.88 -4.18 -4.29
CA VAL A 167 9.91 -4.55 -3.26
C VAL A 167 9.34 -5.95 -3.54
N ALA A 168 8.98 -6.25 -4.79
CA ALA A 168 8.46 -7.56 -5.19
C ALA A 168 9.45 -8.69 -4.87
N ARG A 169 10.72 -8.54 -5.25
CA ARG A 169 11.77 -9.53 -4.96
C ARG A 169 11.94 -9.72 -3.45
N TYR A 170 11.91 -8.64 -2.67
CA TYR A 170 11.96 -8.72 -1.22
C TYR A 170 10.77 -9.52 -0.67
N LEU A 171 9.53 -9.17 -1.03
CA LEU A 171 8.33 -9.84 -0.55
C LEU A 171 8.26 -11.33 -0.95
N VAL A 172 8.75 -11.69 -2.15
CA VAL A 172 8.90 -13.09 -2.57
C VAL A 172 9.93 -13.83 -1.70
N SER A 173 11.09 -13.21 -1.41
CA SER A 173 12.09 -13.83 -0.53
C SER A 173 11.58 -14.03 0.90
N GLN A 174 10.66 -13.16 1.36
CA GLN A 174 9.97 -13.29 2.64
C GLN A 174 8.74 -14.22 2.60
N LYS A 175 8.45 -14.85 1.46
CA LYS A 175 7.27 -15.73 1.24
C LYS A 175 5.93 -15.05 1.51
N VAL A 176 5.86 -13.73 1.36
CA VAL A 176 4.62 -12.94 1.48
C VAL A 176 3.85 -12.92 0.16
N MET A 177 4.56 -13.00 -0.96
CA MET A 177 4.00 -12.96 -2.31
C MET A 177 4.51 -14.15 -3.12
N SER A 178 3.64 -14.69 -3.98
CA SER A 178 3.92 -15.68 -5.02
C SER A 178 3.58 -15.14 -6.40
#